data_AF-A0A4V5SFT7-F1
#
_entry.id   AF-A0A4V5SFT7-F1
#
_cell.length_a   1.000
_cell.length_b   1.000
_cell.length_c   1.000
_cell.angle_alpha   90.00
_cell.angle_beta   90.00
_cell.angle_gamma   90.00
#
_symmetry.space_group_name_H-M   'P 1'
#
loop_
_entity.id
_entity.type
_entity.pdbx_description
1 polymer ?
#
loop_
_entity_poly.entity_id
_entity_poly.type
_entity_poly.pdbx_seq_one_letter_code
_entity_poly.pdbx_strand_id
1 'polypeptide(L)'
;MTSLQHKLFARLNLANRSEVKFEELNTILFAFAHTIPFENLDVIARNTNTITMENLQDKILTRSRGGLCYELNTLFYYFLKDCGYDVQLALGTVYKNDINAWALEDGHITIILNYDNVRYLIDVGIASLVPLVPVPFSGESVSSKNGTYRVRRKDTSKGNYVLEIKDTNGEWKVCHAFYNRIIDEAVVNDVQK
;
A
#
# COMPACT_ATOMS: atom_id res chain seq x y z
N MET A 1 22.57 -4.15 -1.60
CA MET A 1 21.53 -4.07 -0.55
C MET A 1 21.69 -2.74 0.18
N THR A 2 20.66 -1.90 0.18
CA THR A 2 20.64 -0.58 0.83
C THR A 2 20.41 -0.70 2.35
N SER A 3 20.60 0.41 3.07
CA SER A 3 20.24 0.49 4.51
C SER A 3 18.75 0.20 4.73
N LEU A 4 17.88 0.74 3.86
CA LEU A 4 16.43 0.53 3.95
C LEU A 4 16.08 -0.95 3.81
N GLN A 5 16.60 -1.64 2.80
CA GLN A 5 16.35 -3.07 2.58
C GLN A 5 16.76 -3.91 3.80
N HIS A 6 17.97 -3.69 4.33
CA HIS A 6 18.43 -4.39 5.52
C HIS A 6 17.48 -4.18 6.69
N LYS A 7 17.17 -2.92 7.02
CA LYS A 7 16.31 -2.57 8.16
C LYS A 7 14.90 -3.14 7.99
N LEU A 8 14.35 -3.12 6.78
CA LEU A 8 13.03 -3.70 6.53
C LEU A 8 13.04 -5.22 6.71
N PHE A 9 13.99 -5.96 6.12
CA PHE A 9 14.05 -7.41 6.33
C PHE A 9 14.18 -7.78 7.81
N ALA A 10 15.02 -7.06 8.55
CA ALA A 10 15.12 -7.23 10.01
C ALA A 10 13.77 -6.95 10.70
N ARG A 11 13.09 -5.86 10.38
CA ARG A 11 11.77 -5.50 10.95
C ARG A 11 10.69 -6.55 10.66
N LEU A 12 10.77 -7.19 9.49
CA LEU A 12 9.84 -8.23 9.03
C LEU A 12 10.20 -9.63 9.53
N ASN A 13 11.31 -9.80 10.26
CA ASN A 13 11.87 -11.10 10.64
C ASN A 13 12.13 -12.02 9.44
N LEU A 14 12.58 -11.44 8.33
CA LEU A 14 12.95 -12.16 7.11
C LEU A 14 14.46 -12.17 6.93
N ALA A 15 14.98 -13.24 6.33
CA ALA A 15 16.40 -13.28 5.97
C ALA A 15 16.73 -12.18 4.95
N ASN A 16 17.88 -11.53 5.17
CA ASN A 16 18.44 -10.57 4.22
C ASN A 16 18.71 -11.25 2.88
N ARG A 17 18.38 -10.55 1.80
CA ARG A 17 18.60 -11.02 0.42
C ARG A 17 19.06 -9.87 -0.46
N SER A 18 19.97 -10.17 -1.37
CA SER A 18 20.53 -9.18 -2.30
C SER A 18 19.60 -8.85 -3.46
N GLU A 19 18.68 -9.76 -3.77
CA GLU A 19 17.69 -9.67 -4.84
C GLU A 19 16.33 -10.11 -4.27
N VAL A 20 15.26 -9.43 -4.67
CA VAL A 20 13.88 -9.80 -4.33
C VAL A 20 13.17 -10.13 -5.62
N LYS A 21 12.78 -11.40 -5.78
CA LYS A 21 12.02 -11.86 -6.94
C LYS A 21 10.53 -11.58 -6.78
N PHE A 22 9.82 -11.48 -7.91
CA PHE A 22 8.41 -11.09 -7.90
C PHE A 22 7.55 -12.09 -7.12
N GLU A 23 7.87 -13.39 -7.19
CA GLU A 23 7.16 -14.46 -6.49
C GLU A 23 7.30 -14.36 -4.97
N GLU A 24 8.33 -13.67 -4.48
CA GLU A 24 8.59 -13.47 -3.05
C GLU A 24 7.77 -12.31 -2.47
N LEU A 25 7.18 -11.45 -3.31
CA LEU A 25 6.38 -10.31 -2.87
C LEU A 25 5.20 -10.74 -1.99
N ASN A 26 4.56 -11.88 -2.27
CA ASN A 26 3.48 -12.41 -1.44
C ASN A 26 3.93 -12.65 0.01
N THR A 27 5.11 -13.24 0.19
CA THR A 27 5.68 -13.50 1.52
C THR A 27 6.05 -12.20 2.22
N ILE A 28 6.63 -11.23 1.50
CA ILE A 28 7.02 -9.94 2.05
C ILE A 28 5.79 -9.12 2.46
N LEU A 29 4.76 -9.04 1.61
CA LEU A 29 3.50 -8.35 1.89
C LEU A 29 2.78 -8.96 3.10
N PHE A 30 2.73 -10.29 3.16
CA PHE A 30 2.21 -11.01 4.33
C PHE A 30 2.99 -10.65 5.59
N ALA A 31 4.32 -10.71 5.57
CA ALA A 31 5.15 -10.39 6.73
C ALA A 31 5.00 -8.92 7.15
N PHE A 32 4.89 -7.98 6.21
CA PHE A 32 4.65 -6.56 6.46
C PHE A 32 3.37 -6.37 7.26
N ALA A 33 2.25 -6.90 6.78
CA ALA A 33 0.96 -6.78 7.45
C ALA A 33 0.93 -7.46 8.85
N HIS A 34 1.76 -8.49 9.07
CA HIS A 34 1.82 -9.20 10.35
C HIS A 34 2.73 -8.54 11.39
N THR A 35 3.63 -7.65 10.98
CA THR A 35 4.69 -7.11 11.87
C THR A 35 4.62 -5.59 12.06
N ILE A 36 4.14 -4.86 11.06
CA ILE A 36 4.05 -3.40 11.07
C ILE A 36 2.56 -3.00 11.18
N PRO A 37 2.14 -2.42 12.31
CA PRO A 37 0.73 -2.12 12.52
C PRO A 37 0.26 -0.91 11.70
N PHE A 38 -1.02 -0.90 11.38
CA PHE A 38 -1.73 0.31 10.96
C PHE A 38 -2.14 1.12 12.19
N GLU A 39 -1.72 2.38 12.29
CA GLU A 39 -1.95 3.24 13.47
C GLU A 39 -1.90 4.73 13.13
N ASN A 40 -2.54 5.56 13.96
CA ASN A 40 -2.61 7.02 13.80
C ASN A 40 -2.18 7.78 15.07
N LEU A 41 -1.32 7.19 15.91
CA LEU A 41 -0.98 7.73 17.22
C LEU A 41 -0.28 9.10 17.11
N ASP A 42 0.56 9.30 16.09
CA ASP A 42 1.25 10.58 15.88
C ASP A 42 0.27 11.68 15.45
N VAL A 43 -0.81 11.35 14.73
CA VAL A 43 -1.88 12.30 14.39
C VAL A 43 -2.61 12.74 15.66
N ILE A 44 -2.97 11.78 16.53
CA ILE A 44 -3.62 12.06 17.82
C ILE A 44 -2.72 12.91 18.72
N ALA A 45 -1.43 12.58 18.77
CA ALA A 45 -0.43 13.31 19.55
C ALA A 45 0.03 14.64 18.93
N ARG A 46 -0.46 14.99 17.73
CA ARG A 46 -0.04 16.17 16.95
C ARG A 46 1.49 16.24 16.77
N ASN A 47 2.10 15.08 16.52
CA ASN A 47 3.53 14.89 16.37
C ASN A 47 3.86 14.25 15.01
N THR A 48 3.18 14.72 13.97
CA THR A 48 3.44 14.29 12.59
C THR A 48 4.74 14.91 12.08
N ASN A 49 5.46 14.16 11.26
CA ASN A 49 6.66 14.63 10.57
C ASN A 49 6.43 14.58 9.06
N THR A 50 7.17 15.42 8.33
CA THR A 50 7.25 15.36 6.87
C THR A 50 7.53 13.94 6.41
N ILE A 51 6.80 13.47 5.42
CA ILE A 51 7.00 12.16 4.79
C ILE A 51 8.25 12.23 3.93
N THR A 52 9.33 11.63 4.44
CA THR A 52 10.60 11.42 3.73
C THR A 52 11.11 10.00 4.01
N MET A 53 12.02 9.51 3.16
CA MET A 53 12.61 8.18 3.35
C MET A 53 13.32 8.06 4.72
N GLU A 54 13.99 9.11 5.19
CA GLU A 54 14.68 9.12 6.49
C GLU A 54 13.68 9.04 7.66
N ASN A 55 12.65 9.88 7.64
CA ASN A 55 11.67 9.95 8.73
C ASN A 55 10.85 8.66 8.84
N LEU A 56 10.49 8.06 7.70
CA LEU A 56 9.77 6.78 7.68
C LEU A 56 10.65 5.63 8.18
N GLN A 57 11.93 5.57 7.79
CA GLN A 57 12.87 4.57 8.30
C GLN A 57 13.05 4.70 9.82
N ASP A 58 13.24 5.91 10.32
CA ASP A 58 13.36 6.14 11.77
C ASP A 58 12.11 5.69 12.52
N LYS A 59 10.93 6.16 12.10
CA LYS A 59 9.66 5.83 12.76
C LYS A 59 9.35 4.34 12.72
N ILE A 60 9.25 3.77 11.52
CA ILE A 60 8.66 2.44 11.32
C ILE A 60 9.68 1.33 11.59
N LEU A 61 10.94 1.54 11.20
CA LEU A 61 11.97 0.50 11.27
C LEU A 61 12.84 0.63 12.53
N THR A 62 13.36 1.82 12.84
CA THR A 62 14.24 2.01 14.02
C THR A 62 13.43 2.01 15.31
N ARG A 63 12.38 2.82 15.40
CA ARG A 63 11.50 2.93 16.59
C ARG A 63 10.38 1.89 16.61
N SER A 64 10.34 0.99 15.63
CA SER A 64 9.38 -0.13 15.54
C SER A 64 7.91 0.28 15.61
N ARG A 65 7.56 1.49 15.14
CA ARG A 65 6.17 1.98 15.08
C ARG A 65 5.43 1.47 13.84
N GLY A 66 4.14 1.80 13.75
CA GLY A 66 3.33 1.64 12.56
C GLY A 66 3.15 2.94 11.79
N GLY A 67 2.09 3.03 11.00
CA GLY A 67 1.66 4.29 10.38
C GLY A 67 0.34 4.19 9.63
N LEU A 68 -0.05 5.29 9.01
CA LEU A 68 -1.20 5.36 8.10
C LEU A 68 -0.79 5.01 6.65
N CYS A 69 -1.76 4.91 5.74
CA CYS A 69 -1.53 4.46 4.37
C CYS A 69 -0.45 5.24 3.63
N TYR A 70 -0.40 6.57 3.78
CA TYR A 70 0.61 7.44 3.19
C TYR A 70 2.02 7.26 3.77
N GLU A 71 2.15 6.64 4.94
CA GLU A 71 3.45 6.29 5.54
C GLU A 71 3.87 4.88 5.11
N LEU A 72 2.95 3.91 5.25
CA LEU A 72 3.22 2.50 5.00
C LEU A 72 3.48 2.22 3.52
N ASN A 73 2.61 2.71 2.62
CA ASN A 73 2.79 2.51 1.18
C ASN A 73 3.98 3.31 0.65
N THR A 74 4.30 4.48 1.21
CA THR A 74 5.48 5.24 0.79
C THR A 74 6.79 4.57 1.23
N LEU A 75 6.85 4.02 2.44
CA LEU A 75 8.00 3.22 2.89
C LEU A 75 8.18 1.98 1.99
N PHE A 76 7.09 1.29 1.68
CA PHE A 76 7.14 0.09 0.86
C PHE A 76 7.50 0.41 -0.61
N TYR A 77 7.07 1.56 -1.13
CA TYR A 77 7.50 2.09 -2.42
C TYR A 77 9.02 2.29 -2.48
N TYR A 78 9.63 2.94 -1.47
CA TYR A 78 11.09 3.08 -1.44
C TYR A 78 11.79 1.72 -1.39
N PHE A 79 11.26 0.76 -0.63
CA PHE A 79 11.81 -0.58 -0.57
C PHE A 79 11.76 -1.29 -1.94
N LEU A 80 10.63 -1.23 -2.65
CA LEU A 80 10.50 -1.82 -3.98
C LEU A 80 11.44 -1.14 -4.99
N LYS A 81 11.57 0.18 -4.91
CA LYS A 81 12.48 0.97 -5.75
C LYS A 81 13.95 0.57 -5.51
N ASP A 82 14.35 0.41 -4.25
CA ASP A 82 15.69 -0.09 -3.88
C ASP A 82 15.93 -1.54 -4.34
N CYS A 83 14.87 -2.34 -4.48
CA CYS A 83 14.93 -3.69 -5.07
C CYS A 83 15.01 -3.67 -6.61
N GLY A 84 14.96 -2.49 -7.25
CA GLY A 84 15.07 -2.33 -8.69
C GLY A 84 13.75 -2.47 -9.46
N TYR A 85 12.61 -2.50 -8.77
CA TYR A 85 11.30 -2.55 -9.43
C TYR A 85 10.88 -1.20 -10.01
N ASP A 86 10.15 -1.23 -11.13
CA ASP A 86 9.47 -0.06 -11.69
C ASP A 86 8.15 0.18 -10.93
N VAL A 87 8.21 1.07 -9.94
CA VAL A 87 7.09 1.39 -9.06
C VAL A 87 6.77 2.87 -9.05
N GLN A 88 5.49 3.17 -8.85
CA GLN A 88 4.95 4.53 -8.79
C GLN A 88 3.90 4.61 -7.67
N LEU A 89 3.80 5.77 -7.04
CA LEU A 89 2.71 6.06 -6.11
C LEU A 89 1.49 6.56 -6.87
N ALA A 90 0.31 6.21 -6.37
CA ALA A 90 -0.97 6.63 -6.91
C ALA A 90 -1.93 7.09 -5.80
N LEU A 91 -2.70 8.13 -6.11
CA LEU A 91 -3.66 8.74 -5.21
C LEU A 91 -5.03 8.07 -5.34
N GLY A 92 -5.67 7.84 -4.21
CA GLY A 92 -6.97 7.20 -4.13
C GLY A 92 -7.85 7.73 -3.00
N THR A 93 -9.08 7.26 -3.00
CA THR A 93 -10.09 7.59 -1.98
C THR A 93 -10.77 6.31 -1.53
N VAL A 94 -10.75 6.04 -0.22
CA VAL A 94 -11.39 4.86 0.38
C VAL A 94 -12.90 4.96 0.26
N TYR A 95 -13.56 3.83 0.00
CA TYR A 95 -15.01 3.71 0.04
C TYR A 95 -15.45 3.01 1.33
N LYS A 96 -16.37 3.65 2.06
CA LYS A 96 -16.93 3.14 3.31
C LYS A 96 -18.27 2.46 3.00
N ASN A 97 -18.22 1.14 2.82
CA ASN A 97 -19.39 0.34 2.41
C ASN A 97 -20.50 0.30 3.48
N ASP A 98 -20.17 0.49 4.75
CA ASP A 98 -21.09 0.52 5.90
C ASP A 98 -22.04 1.73 5.87
N ILE A 99 -21.53 2.88 5.42
CA ILE A 99 -22.30 4.12 5.27
C ILE A 99 -22.53 4.52 3.81
N ASN A 100 -22.12 3.65 2.87
CA ASN A 100 -22.26 3.82 1.42
C ASN A 100 -21.71 5.15 0.89
N ALA A 101 -20.57 5.61 1.43
CA ALA A 101 -19.99 6.92 1.14
C ALA A 101 -18.48 6.87 0.91
N TRP A 102 -17.96 7.86 0.18
CA TRP A 102 -16.52 8.08 0.07
C TRP A 102 -15.96 8.67 1.36
N ALA A 103 -14.75 8.24 1.73
CA ALA A 103 -13.98 8.87 2.80
C ALA A 103 -13.45 10.25 2.36
N LEU A 104 -12.53 10.82 3.15
CA LEU A 104 -11.83 12.05 2.78
C LEU A 104 -11.22 11.90 1.40
N GLU A 105 -11.49 12.89 0.54
CA GLU A 105 -10.99 12.92 -0.82
C GLU A 105 -9.47 12.88 -0.83
N ASP A 106 -8.93 12.07 -1.75
CA ASP A 106 -7.49 11.89 -1.92
C ASP A 106 -6.76 11.42 -0.64
N GLY A 107 -7.49 10.86 0.34
CA GLY A 107 -6.96 10.41 1.62
C GLY A 107 -6.24 9.06 1.61
N HIS A 108 -5.96 8.45 0.45
CA HIS A 108 -5.31 7.15 0.34
C HIS A 108 -4.18 7.15 -0.68
N ILE A 109 -3.06 6.50 -0.32
CA ILE A 109 -1.94 6.24 -1.23
C ILE A 109 -1.90 4.74 -1.51
N THR A 110 -1.68 4.36 -2.76
CA THR A 110 -1.40 2.97 -3.17
C THR A 110 -0.18 2.95 -4.10
N ILE A 111 0.34 1.77 -4.41
CA ILE A 111 1.50 1.60 -5.29
C ILE A 111 1.08 0.89 -6.57
N ILE A 112 1.58 1.37 -7.70
CA ILE A 112 1.49 0.71 -9.00
C ILE A 112 2.87 0.16 -9.34
N LEU A 113 2.95 -1.15 -9.55
CA LEU A 113 4.15 -1.87 -9.97
C LEU A 113 3.99 -2.30 -11.43
N ASN A 114 4.96 -1.97 -12.28
CA ASN A 114 5.10 -2.56 -13.61
C ASN A 114 6.09 -3.72 -13.54
N TYR A 115 5.67 -4.91 -13.96
CA TYR A 115 6.51 -6.10 -14.01
C TYR A 115 6.10 -6.96 -15.22
N ASP A 116 7.05 -7.37 -16.06
CA ASP A 116 6.80 -8.16 -17.27
C ASP A 116 5.66 -7.63 -18.17
N ASN A 117 5.63 -6.31 -18.39
CA ASN A 117 4.59 -5.59 -19.15
C ASN A 117 3.17 -5.67 -18.56
N VAL A 118 3.05 -6.10 -17.29
CA VAL A 118 1.79 -6.16 -16.54
C VAL A 118 1.84 -5.16 -15.39
N ARG A 119 0.72 -4.48 -15.14
CA ARG A 119 0.54 -3.60 -13.98
C ARG A 119 -0.08 -4.35 -12.82
N TYR A 120 0.44 -4.11 -11.64
CA TYR A 120 -0.06 -4.64 -10.38
C TYR A 120 -0.30 -3.51 -9.39
N LEU A 121 -1.38 -3.63 -8.62
CA LEU A 121 -1.62 -2.81 -7.44
C LEU A 121 -0.96 -3.50 -6.26
N ILE A 122 -0.14 -2.75 -5.52
CA ILE A 122 0.44 -3.16 -4.25
C ILE A 122 -0.10 -2.22 -3.17
N ASP A 123 -0.63 -2.81 -2.10
CA ASP A 123 -1.14 -2.04 -0.96
C ASP A 123 -0.85 -2.76 0.35
N VAL A 124 -0.09 -2.09 1.23
CA VAL A 124 0.21 -2.48 2.61
C VAL A 124 -0.41 -1.52 3.63
N GLY A 125 -1.20 -0.56 3.16
CA GLY A 125 -1.64 0.61 3.93
C GLY A 125 -3.15 0.74 4.12
N ILE A 126 -3.99 -0.06 3.47
CA ILE A 126 -5.46 -0.03 3.63
C ILE A 126 -5.99 -0.80 4.86
N ALA A 127 -5.25 -0.73 5.97
CA ALA A 127 -5.60 -1.37 7.25
C ALA A 127 -5.96 -2.86 7.10
N SER A 128 -7.12 -3.29 7.58
CA SER A 128 -7.56 -4.69 7.53
C SER A 128 -7.95 -5.19 6.13
N LEU A 129 -7.97 -4.33 5.11
CA LEU A 129 -8.36 -4.69 3.75
C LEU A 129 -7.17 -4.98 2.83
N VAL A 130 -5.94 -5.00 3.35
CA VAL A 130 -4.72 -5.21 2.54
C VAL A 130 -4.77 -6.54 1.76
N PRO A 131 -4.49 -6.57 0.45
CA PRO A 131 -4.61 -7.79 -0.35
C PRO A 131 -3.62 -8.90 0.03
N LEU A 132 -2.46 -8.56 0.62
CA LEU A 132 -1.34 -9.47 0.93
C LEU A 132 -0.65 -10.11 -0.29
N VAL A 133 -1.08 -9.76 -1.51
CA VAL A 133 -0.53 -10.23 -2.79
C VAL A 133 -0.61 -9.09 -3.81
N PRO A 134 0.25 -9.04 -4.83
CA PRO A 134 0.06 -8.14 -5.97
C PRO A 134 -1.26 -8.41 -6.69
N VAL A 135 -2.05 -7.35 -6.96
CA VAL A 135 -3.34 -7.49 -7.64
C VAL A 135 -3.22 -6.99 -9.09
N PRO A 136 -3.36 -7.85 -10.11
CA PRO A 136 -3.14 -7.45 -11.49
C PRO A 136 -4.24 -6.51 -12.01
N PHE A 137 -3.87 -5.58 -12.88
CA PHE A 137 -4.79 -4.67 -13.57
C PHE A 137 -5.59 -5.35 -14.69
N SER A 138 -5.32 -6.63 -14.96
CA SER A 138 -6.03 -7.43 -15.98
C SER A 138 -7.52 -7.62 -15.68
N GLY A 139 -7.95 -7.40 -14.43
CA GLY A 139 -9.31 -7.69 -13.97
C GLY A 139 -9.45 -9.07 -13.35
N GLU A 140 -8.42 -9.91 -13.45
CA GLU A 140 -8.39 -11.23 -12.80
C GLU A 140 -8.40 -11.07 -11.28
N SER A 141 -9.14 -11.95 -10.63
CA SER A 141 -9.19 -11.98 -9.17
C SER A 141 -8.03 -12.79 -8.61
N VAL A 142 -7.45 -12.32 -7.52
CA VAL A 142 -6.44 -13.02 -6.73
C VAL A 142 -6.97 -13.29 -5.32
N SER A 143 -6.58 -14.41 -4.72
CA SER A 143 -6.99 -14.76 -3.36
C SER A 143 -5.78 -14.81 -2.42
N SER A 144 -5.97 -14.33 -1.21
CA SER A 144 -5.03 -14.45 -0.11
C SER A 144 -5.76 -14.86 1.16
N LYS A 145 -5.04 -14.96 2.28
CA LYS A 145 -5.65 -15.18 3.59
C LYS A 145 -6.61 -14.06 4.02
N ASN A 146 -6.53 -12.88 3.40
CA ASN A 146 -7.34 -11.73 3.77
C ASN A 146 -8.59 -11.54 2.90
N GLY A 147 -8.76 -12.36 1.84
CA GLY A 147 -9.92 -12.31 0.96
C GLY A 147 -9.58 -12.54 -0.50
N THR A 148 -10.58 -12.35 -1.36
CA THR A 148 -10.41 -12.36 -2.81
C THR A 148 -10.57 -10.95 -3.34
N TYR A 149 -9.58 -10.49 -4.11
CA TYR A 149 -9.44 -9.13 -4.56
C TYR A 149 -9.37 -9.06 -6.08
N ARG A 150 -9.74 -7.91 -6.65
CA ARG A 150 -9.45 -7.60 -8.06
C ARG A 150 -9.32 -6.09 -8.24
N VAL A 151 -8.50 -5.69 -9.22
CA VAL A 151 -8.51 -4.33 -9.75
C VAL A 151 -9.45 -4.29 -10.94
N ARG A 152 -10.31 -3.28 -11.02
CA ARG A 152 -11.24 -3.11 -12.13
C ARG A 152 -11.21 -1.69 -12.66
N ARG A 153 -11.16 -1.54 -14.00
CA ARG A 153 -11.41 -0.24 -14.63
C ARG A 153 -12.87 0.13 -14.41
N LYS A 154 -13.11 1.23 -13.71
CA LYS A 154 -14.44 1.76 -13.40
C LYS A 154 -14.30 3.25 -13.16
N ASP A 155 -14.96 4.03 -14.00
CA ASP A 155 -15.00 5.48 -13.85
C ASP A 155 -15.92 5.82 -12.67
N THR A 156 -15.37 6.54 -11.70
CA THR A 156 -16.04 7.04 -10.50
C THR A 156 -15.74 8.53 -10.33
N SER A 157 -16.41 9.20 -9.39
CA SER A 157 -16.03 10.58 -9.03
C SER A 157 -14.66 10.69 -8.36
N LYS A 158 -13.99 9.56 -8.04
CA LYS A 158 -12.76 9.50 -7.25
C LYS A 158 -11.63 8.68 -7.91
N GLY A 159 -11.77 8.32 -9.18
CA GLY A 159 -10.78 7.49 -9.89
C GLY A 159 -11.34 6.77 -11.12
N ASN A 160 -10.43 6.28 -11.96
CA ASN A 160 -10.72 5.46 -13.15
C ASN A 160 -10.50 3.96 -12.92
N TYR A 161 -9.98 3.59 -11.75
CA TYR A 161 -9.88 2.22 -11.26
C TYR A 161 -10.42 2.09 -9.84
N VAL A 162 -10.83 0.88 -9.50
CA VAL A 162 -11.20 0.48 -8.13
C VAL A 162 -10.46 -0.80 -7.75
N LEU A 163 -10.03 -0.88 -6.50
CA LEU A 163 -9.75 -2.14 -5.83
C LEU A 163 -11.07 -2.64 -5.22
N GLU A 164 -11.43 -3.88 -5.51
CA GLU A 164 -12.61 -4.53 -4.94
C GLU A 164 -12.19 -5.77 -4.14
N ILE A 165 -12.93 -6.05 -3.07
CA ILE A 165 -12.88 -7.27 -2.29
C ILE A 165 -14.21 -8.01 -2.43
N LYS A 166 -14.16 -9.34 -2.47
CA LYS A 166 -15.34 -10.20 -2.45
C LYS A 166 -15.77 -10.44 -1.00
N ASP A 167 -17.02 -10.10 -0.67
CA ASP A 167 -17.59 -10.34 0.66
C ASP A 167 -18.03 -11.80 0.86
N THR A 168 -18.56 -12.10 2.05
CA THR A 168 -19.01 -13.45 2.42
C THR A 168 -20.21 -13.95 1.62
N ASN A 169 -20.98 -13.05 0.99
CA ASN A 169 -22.11 -13.38 0.12
C ASN A 169 -21.68 -13.56 -1.34
N GLY A 170 -20.39 -13.37 -1.62
CA GLY A 170 -19.83 -13.44 -2.96
C GLY A 170 -19.99 -12.16 -3.78
N GLU A 171 -20.44 -11.05 -3.17
CA GLU A 171 -20.58 -9.76 -3.82
C GLU A 171 -19.27 -8.97 -3.79
N TRP A 172 -19.01 -8.22 -4.85
CA TRP A 172 -17.85 -7.34 -4.92
C TRP A 172 -18.15 -5.99 -4.25
N LYS A 173 -17.34 -5.63 -3.25
CA LYS A 173 -17.39 -4.36 -2.54
C LYS A 173 -16.15 -3.53 -2.86
N VAL A 174 -16.32 -2.22 -2.99
CA VAL A 174 -15.21 -1.31 -3.30
C VAL A 174 -14.39 -1.09 -2.03
N CYS A 175 -13.07 -1.29 -2.09
CA CYS A 175 -12.15 -0.90 -1.03
C CYS A 175 -11.78 0.58 -1.18
N HIS A 176 -11.25 0.95 -2.35
CA HIS A 176 -10.94 2.33 -2.69
C HIS A 176 -10.98 2.51 -4.22
N ALA A 177 -11.23 3.74 -4.66
CA ALA A 177 -10.94 4.18 -6.02
C ALA A 177 -9.56 4.81 -6.08
N PHE A 178 -8.96 4.83 -7.26
CA PHE A 178 -7.69 5.52 -7.48
C PHE A 178 -7.55 5.95 -8.94
N TYR A 179 -6.70 6.97 -9.14
CA TYR A 179 -6.24 7.37 -10.45
C TYR A 179 -4.92 6.70 -10.74
N ASN A 180 -4.71 6.28 -11.98
CA ASN A 180 -3.40 5.83 -12.45
C ASN A 180 -2.42 6.99 -12.75
N ARG A 181 -2.65 8.17 -12.15
CA ARG A 181 -1.74 9.32 -12.24
C ARG A 181 -0.64 9.16 -11.22
N ILE A 182 0.60 9.36 -11.67
CA ILE A 182 1.79 9.30 -10.82
C ILE A 182 1.77 10.52 -9.89
N ILE A 183 2.08 10.27 -8.62
CA ILE A 183 2.28 11.33 -7.63
C ILE A 183 3.69 11.25 -7.04
N ASP A 184 4.16 12.35 -6.49
CA ASP A 184 5.45 12.46 -5.80
C ASP A 184 5.27 12.71 -4.29
N GLU A 185 6.39 12.87 -3.59
CA GLU A 185 6.42 13.12 -2.15
C GLU A 185 5.71 14.43 -1.74
N ALA A 186 5.63 15.43 -2.62
CA ALA A 186 4.93 16.67 -2.30
C ALA A 186 3.44 16.42 -2.14
N VAL A 187 2.84 15.67 -3.07
CA VAL A 187 1.44 15.24 -2.98
C VAL A 187 1.22 14.35 -1.76
N VAL A 188 2.13 13.40 -1.48
CA VAL A 188 2.01 12.54 -0.29
C VAL A 188 2.00 13.35 1.02
N ASN A 189 2.82 14.40 1.11
CA ASN A 189 2.83 15.29 2.27
C ASN A 189 1.54 16.14 2.38
N ASP A 190 0.90 16.47 1.27
CA ASP A 190 -0.40 17.14 1.29
C ASP A 190 -1.53 16.21 1.78
N VAL A 191 -1.44 14.90 1.52
CA VAL A 191 -2.39 13.90 2.04
C VAL A 191 -2.32 13.75 3.57
N GLN A 192 -1.17 14.01 4.19
CA GLN A 192 -1.01 13.93 5.65
C GLN A 192 -1.76 15.05 6.40
N LYS A 193 -1.95 16.22 5.77
CA LYS A 193 -2.49 17.43 6.40
C LYS A 193 -4.00 17.35 6.64
#